data_AF-A0A3N5W8R2-F1
#
_entry.id   AF-A0A3N5W8R2-F1
#
_cell.length_a   1.000
_cell.length_b   1.000
_cell.length_c   1.000
_cell.angle_alpha   90.00
_cell.angle_beta   90.00
_cell.angle_gamma   90.00
#
_symmetry.space_group_name_H-M   'P 1'
#
loop_
_entity.id
_entity.type
_entity.pdbx_description
1 polymer ?
#
loop_
_entity_poly.entity_id
_entity_poly.type
_entity_poly.pdbx_seq_one_letter_code
_entity_poly.pdbx_strand_id
1 'polypeptide(L)'
;MHPDHSTLRRLAARYMELASLPVMAERKRLWTALKDLRPERPMVLFETWTVGDYVAESELECGDLFFRDVELSMRRAIRQAEEIGDDFVIEPHWRVYWQITDTGYGVPIIAEHADDAHGGQVAYQYNHPIRAPRDVEKLRPRTWCVDRAATCAKVERLEEAFDGILPVVLHGTGGHIAALTSDLFRLIGNENLLTWPYDAPEALHRVMAYLRDDRLAYFKWLEQEDLLGLNNDVELVGSGSPGYTTTLPQPDFAGKPRLRDLWIWMESQETTMISPAMFANFYLPYMADVARLFGLV
;
A
#
# COMPACT_ATOMS: atom_id res chain seq x y z
N MET A 1 11.10 -2.56 -33.70
CA MET A 1 10.14 -2.58 -32.58
C MET A 1 10.73 -3.48 -31.51
N HIS A 2 10.98 -2.96 -30.31
CA HIS A 2 11.57 -3.75 -29.23
C HIS A 2 10.61 -4.92 -28.90
N PRO A 3 11.08 -6.19 -28.77
CA PRO A 3 10.21 -7.33 -28.48
C PRO A 3 9.27 -7.09 -27.30
N ASP A 4 9.80 -6.50 -26.21
CA ASP A 4 9.02 -6.14 -25.02
C ASP A 4 7.83 -5.22 -25.33
N HIS A 5 8.00 -4.23 -26.21
CA HIS A 5 6.91 -3.31 -26.58
C HIS A 5 5.78 -4.06 -27.28
N SER A 6 6.10 -5.08 -28.11
CA SER A 6 5.08 -5.89 -28.77
C SER A 6 4.24 -6.67 -27.75
N THR A 7 4.89 -7.27 -26.74
CA THR A 7 4.20 -7.97 -25.65
C THR A 7 3.33 -7.02 -24.84
N LEU A 8 3.88 -5.89 -24.41
CA LEU A 8 3.14 -4.90 -23.61
C LEU A 8 1.95 -4.29 -24.36
N ARG A 9 2.07 -4.01 -25.66
CA ARG A 9 0.94 -3.50 -26.47
C ARG A 9 -0.19 -4.50 -26.59
N ARG A 10 0.14 -5.80 -26.77
CA ARG A 10 -0.85 -6.87 -26.80
C ARG A 10 -1.59 -6.98 -25.46
N LEU A 11 -0.86 -6.91 -24.35
CA LEU A 11 -1.46 -6.93 -23.01
C LEU A 11 -2.27 -5.66 -22.74
N ALA A 12 -1.79 -4.48 -23.14
CA ALA A 12 -2.50 -3.21 -22.99
C ALA A 12 -3.83 -3.21 -23.75
N ALA A 13 -3.87 -3.76 -24.96
CA ALA A 13 -5.10 -3.88 -25.73
C ALA A 13 -6.13 -4.76 -25.00
N ARG A 14 -5.71 -5.92 -24.49
CA ARG A 14 -6.59 -6.81 -23.74
C ARG A 14 -7.04 -6.20 -22.40
N TYR A 15 -6.12 -5.55 -21.70
CA TYR A 15 -6.41 -4.83 -20.46
C TYR A 15 -7.47 -3.76 -20.68
N MET A 16 -7.34 -2.95 -21.74
CA MET A 16 -8.33 -1.92 -22.09
C MET A 16 -9.67 -2.47 -22.53
N GLU A 17 -9.69 -3.58 -23.26
CA GLU A 17 -10.93 -4.28 -23.60
C GLU A 17 -11.70 -4.66 -22.33
N LEU A 18 -11.02 -5.29 -21.36
CA LEU A 18 -11.62 -5.69 -20.08
C LEU A 18 -12.03 -4.48 -19.23
N ALA A 19 -11.17 -3.45 -19.13
CA ALA A 19 -11.46 -2.21 -18.40
C ALA A 19 -12.70 -1.48 -18.93
N SER A 20 -12.99 -1.63 -20.22
CA SER A 20 -14.12 -0.98 -20.91
C SER A 20 -15.44 -1.77 -20.81
N LEU A 21 -15.43 -2.97 -20.22
CA LEU A 21 -16.65 -3.75 -20.07
C LEU A 21 -17.65 -3.04 -19.12
N PRO A 22 -18.96 -3.07 -19.41
CA PRO A 22 -19.98 -2.46 -18.54
C PRO A 22 -19.94 -2.97 -17.08
N VAL A 23 -19.48 -4.20 -16.87
CA VAL A 23 -19.33 -4.79 -15.53
C VAL A 23 -18.35 -4.01 -14.66
N MET A 24 -17.32 -3.36 -15.24
CA MET A 24 -16.36 -2.56 -14.46
C MET A 24 -17.05 -1.32 -13.88
N ALA A 25 -17.86 -0.62 -14.67
CA ALA A 25 -18.65 0.51 -14.18
C ALA A 25 -19.66 0.08 -13.11
N GLU A 26 -20.31 -1.07 -13.30
CA GLU A 26 -21.25 -1.62 -12.32
C GLU A 26 -20.53 -2.01 -11.01
N ARG A 27 -19.37 -2.67 -11.07
CA ARG A 27 -18.56 -2.99 -9.89
C ARG A 27 -18.13 -1.74 -9.13
N LYS A 28 -17.66 -0.68 -9.81
CA LYS A 28 -17.34 0.61 -9.18
C LYS A 28 -18.54 1.18 -8.43
N ARG A 29 -19.72 1.17 -9.06
CA ARG A 29 -20.97 1.65 -8.46
C ARG A 29 -21.34 0.84 -7.22
N LEU A 30 -21.24 -0.48 -7.28
CA LEU A 30 -21.54 -1.37 -6.16
C LEU A 30 -20.53 -1.24 -5.01
N TRP A 31 -19.24 -1.12 -5.30
CA TRP A 31 -18.21 -0.80 -4.30
C TRP A 31 -18.49 0.55 -3.63
N THR A 32 -18.80 1.57 -4.43
CA THR A 32 -19.20 2.90 -3.92
C THR A 32 -20.41 2.80 -2.99
N ALA A 33 -21.46 2.08 -3.41
CA ALA A 33 -22.67 1.89 -2.60
C ALA A 33 -22.36 1.17 -1.27
N LEU A 34 -21.50 0.15 -1.29
CA LEU A 34 -21.03 -0.52 -0.07
C LEU A 34 -20.32 0.45 0.89
N LYS A 35 -19.40 1.28 0.39
CA LYS A 35 -18.65 2.24 1.21
C LYS A 35 -19.48 3.42 1.68
N ASP A 36 -20.52 3.78 0.93
CA ASP A 36 -21.52 4.76 1.32
C ASP A 36 -22.61 4.18 2.24
N LEU A 37 -22.38 2.99 2.82
CA LEU A 37 -23.28 2.30 3.76
C LEU A 37 -24.68 1.98 3.19
N ARG A 38 -24.75 1.76 1.87
CA ARG A 38 -25.95 1.37 1.12
C ARG A 38 -25.68 0.12 0.27
N PRO A 39 -25.22 -1.00 0.86
CA PRO A 39 -24.85 -2.18 0.08
C PRO A 39 -26.07 -2.78 -0.63
N GLU A 40 -25.93 -3.09 -1.91
CA GLU A 40 -26.96 -3.77 -2.70
C GLU A 40 -26.77 -5.30 -2.70
N ARG A 41 -25.52 -5.73 -2.53
CA ARG A 41 -25.12 -7.13 -2.31
C ARG A 41 -23.76 -7.18 -1.62
N PRO A 42 -23.35 -8.35 -1.10
CA PRO A 42 -21.96 -8.57 -0.72
C PRO A 42 -21.03 -8.35 -1.92
N MET A 43 -19.93 -7.64 -1.68
CA MET A 43 -18.82 -7.50 -2.61
C MET A 43 -17.73 -8.51 -2.24
N VAL A 44 -17.14 -9.15 -3.24
CA VAL A 44 -16.11 -10.18 -3.06
C VAL A 44 -14.88 -9.75 -3.83
N LEU A 45 -13.73 -9.73 -3.17
CA LEU A 45 -12.43 -9.55 -3.83
C LEU A 45 -11.56 -10.74 -3.45
N PHE A 46 -10.97 -11.38 -4.44
CA PHE A 46 -10.02 -12.46 -4.23
C PHE A 46 -8.59 -11.93 -4.43
N GLU A 47 -7.75 -12.06 -3.41
CA GLU A 47 -6.37 -11.60 -3.42
C GLU A 47 -5.47 -12.56 -4.19
N THR A 48 -5.55 -12.55 -5.52
CA THR A 48 -4.80 -13.48 -6.41
C THR A 48 -3.29 -13.44 -6.21
N TRP A 49 -2.74 -12.35 -5.67
CA TRP A 49 -1.30 -12.21 -5.39
C TRP A 49 -0.81 -13.20 -4.31
N THR A 50 -1.70 -13.77 -3.49
CA THR A 50 -1.34 -14.81 -2.51
C THR A 50 -1.29 -16.21 -3.12
N VAL A 51 -1.73 -16.37 -4.36
CA VAL A 51 -1.71 -17.66 -5.05
C VAL A 51 -0.34 -17.84 -5.71
N GLY A 52 0.42 -18.83 -5.21
CA GLY A 52 1.72 -19.19 -5.78
C GLY A 52 1.60 -19.54 -7.26
N ASP A 53 2.54 -19.04 -8.07
CA ASP A 53 2.57 -19.24 -9.53
C ASP A 53 1.28 -18.89 -10.27
N TYR A 54 0.45 -17.99 -9.71
CA TYR A 54 -0.78 -17.55 -10.37
C TYR A 54 -0.53 -16.97 -11.76
N VAL A 55 0.65 -16.37 -11.96
CA VAL A 55 1.31 -16.20 -13.26
C VAL A 55 2.72 -16.69 -13.06
N ALA A 56 3.12 -17.72 -13.80
CA ALA A 56 4.44 -18.33 -13.65
C ALA A 56 5.52 -17.55 -14.42
N GLU A 57 6.76 -17.63 -13.94
CA GLU A 57 7.92 -16.94 -14.54
C GLU A 57 8.13 -17.32 -16.02
N SER A 58 7.82 -18.57 -16.39
CA SER A 58 7.89 -19.08 -17.76
C SER A 58 6.89 -18.45 -18.72
N GLU A 59 5.86 -17.76 -18.20
CA GLU A 59 4.84 -17.07 -19.01
C GLU A 59 5.25 -15.65 -19.41
N LEU A 60 6.30 -15.11 -18.79
CA LEU A 60 6.77 -13.75 -19.00
C LEU A 60 7.73 -13.68 -20.20
N GLU A 61 7.41 -12.83 -21.17
CA GLU A 61 8.11 -12.68 -22.44
C GLU A 61 9.11 -11.51 -22.43
N CYS A 62 8.89 -10.48 -21.61
CA CYS A 62 9.73 -9.30 -21.56
C CYS A 62 11.12 -9.60 -20.99
N GLY A 63 12.16 -9.11 -21.67
CA GLY A 63 13.56 -9.28 -21.27
C GLY A 63 14.07 -8.16 -20.35
N ASP A 64 13.58 -6.93 -20.52
CA ASP A 64 13.89 -5.83 -19.59
C ASP A 64 13.18 -6.03 -18.25
N LEU A 65 13.92 -5.93 -17.14
CA LEU A 65 13.39 -6.20 -15.78
C LEU A 65 12.20 -5.29 -15.43
N PHE A 66 12.23 -4.02 -15.84
CA PHE A 66 11.14 -3.09 -15.56
C PHE A 66 9.88 -3.45 -16.36
N PHE A 67 10.02 -3.76 -17.65
CA PHE A 67 8.88 -4.22 -18.46
C PHE A 67 8.37 -5.60 -18.05
N ARG A 68 9.23 -6.47 -17.53
CA ARG A 68 8.86 -7.77 -16.99
C ARG A 68 7.96 -7.67 -15.75
N ASP A 69 8.25 -6.73 -14.84
CA ASP A 69 7.38 -6.44 -13.68
C ASP A 69 6.00 -5.91 -14.11
N VAL A 70 5.98 -5.05 -15.13
CA VAL A 70 4.75 -4.51 -15.73
C VAL A 70 3.94 -5.62 -16.37
N GLU A 71 4.59 -6.47 -17.17
CA GLU A 71 3.98 -7.64 -17.80
C GLU A 71 3.34 -8.56 -16.76
N LEU A 72 4.06 -8.91 -15.69
CA LEU A 72 3.57 -9.77 -14.62
C LEU A 72 2.29 -9.18 -14.01
N SER A 73 2.31 -7.89 -13.69
CA SER A 73 1.18 -7.18 -13.10
C SER A 73 -0.03 -7.14 -14.05
N MET A 74 0.19 -6.88 -15.34
CA MET A 74 -0.88 -6.89 -16.35
C MET A 74 -1.48 -8.28 -16.54
N ARG A 75 -0.65 -9.32 -16.64
CA ARG A 75 -1.12 -10.71 -16.78
C ARG A 75 -1.96 -11.16 -15.59
N ARG A 76 -1.54 -10.81 -14.36
CA ARG A 76 -2.32 -11.10 -13.15
C ARG A 76 -3.70 -10.43 -13.19
N ALA A 77 -3.74 -9.13 -13.51
CA ALA A 77 -5.00 -8.39 -13.59
C ALA A 77 -5.94 -8.94 -14.69
N ILE A 78 -5.41 -9.22 -15.88
CA ILE A 78 -6.15 -9.81 -17.00
C ILE A 78 -6.71 -11.18 -16.61
N ARG A 79 -5.85 -12.08 -16.10
CA ARG A 79 -6.24 -13.43 -15.68
C ARG A 79 -7.31 -13.40 -14.60
N GLN A 80 -7.16 -12.53 -13.59
CA GLN A 80 -8.17 -12.36 -12.54
C GLN A 80 -9.53 -11.96 -13.09
N ALA A 81 -9.57 -10.97 -13.98
CA ALA A 81 -10.82 -10.53 -14.59
C ALA A 81 -11.47 -11.59 -15.50
N GLU A 82 -10.69 -12.49 -16.07
CA GLU A 82 -11.16 -13.56 -16.96
C GLU A 82 -11.63 -14.82 -16.20
N GLU A 83 -10.93 -15.21 -15.13
CA GLU A 83 -11.09 -16.53 -14.52
C GLU A 83 -11.82 -16.54 -13.18
N ILE A 84 -11.67 -15.48 -12.37
CA ILE A 84 -12.08 -15.52 -10.96
C ILE A 84 -13.55 -15.14 -10.77
N GLY A 85 -14.02 -14.16 -11.55
CA GLY A 85 -15.41 -13.67 -11.46
C GLY A 85 -15.73 -12.94 -10.14
N ASP A 86 -14.71 -12.42 -9.46
CA ASP A 86 -14.89 -11.55 -8.29
C ASP A 86 -15.29 -10.12 -8.70
N ASP A 87 -15.27 -9.19 -7.75
CA ASP A 87 -15.61 -7.79 -7.94
C ASP A 87 -14.38 -6.91 -8.20
N PHE A 88 -13.28 -7.49 -8.66
CA PHE A 88 -12.10 -6.75 -9.07
C PHE A 88 -12.43 -5.77 -10.22
N VAL A 89 -11.88 -4.55 -10.10
CA VAL A 89 -12.07 -3.49 -11.09
C VAL A 89 -10.75 -3.23 -11.80
N ILE A 90 -10.79 -3.25 -13.13
CA ILE A 90 -9.70 -2.80 -13.97
C ILE A 90 -9.98 -1.34 -14.36
N GLU A 91 -9.06 -0.45 -14.02
CA GLU A 91 -9.13 0.97 -14.42
C GLU A 91 -8.63 1.16 -15.86
N PRO A 92 -9.17 2.12 -16.64
CA PRO A 92 -8.80 2.31 -18.04
C PRO A 92 -7.48 3.12 -18.20
N HIS A 93 -6.54 2.94 -17.28
CA HIS A 93 -5.23 3.59 -17.26
C HIS A 93 -4.24 2.76 -16.45
N TRP A 94 -2.95 2.91 -16.74
CA TRP A 94 -1.86 2.36 -15.97
C TRP A 94 -1.31 3.37 -14.98
N ARG A 95 -1.23 3.03 -13.70
CA ARG A 95 -0.72 3.93 -12.67
C ARG A 95 0.78 3.81 -12.49
N VAL A 96 1.42 4.96 -12.31
CA VAL A 96 2.81 5.07 -11.84
C VAL A 96 2.78 5.86 -10.54
N TYR A 97 3.64 5.49 -9.60
CA TYR A 97 3.74 6.13 -8.28
C TYR A 97 5.11 6.77 -8.08
N TRP A 98 5.17 7.80 -7.25
CA TRP A 98 6.40 8.47 -6.87
C TRP A 98 7.38 7.50 -6.21
N GLN A 99 8.63 7.50 -6.69
CA GLN A 99 9.70 6.77 -6.02
C GLN A 99 10.21 7.56 -4.83
N ILE A 100 9.95 7.04 -3.63
CA ILE A 100 10.34 7.66 -2.37
C ILE A 100 11.31 6.74 -1.64
N THR A 101 12.37 7.33 -1.08
CA THR A 101 13.30 6.65 -0.17
C THR A 101 13.32 7.36 1.17
N ASP A 102 13.74 6.65 2.22
CA ASP A 102 13.86 7.20 3.57
C ASP A 102 15.14 6.75 4.27
N THR A 103 15.54 7.49 5.29
CA THR A 103 16.78 7.23 6.06
C THR A 103 16.64 6.14 7.13
N GLY A 104 15.44 5.59 7.33
CA GLY A 104 15.14 4.62 8.39
C GLY A 104 15.19 5.23 9.79
N TYR A 105 14.80 4.45 10.79
CA TYR A 105 14.58 4.91 12.17
C TYR A 105 15.88 5.22 12.97
N GLY A 106 17.03 5.36 12.31
CA GLY A 106 18.35 5.47 12.95
C GLY A 106 18.92 4.15 13.47
N VAL A 107 18.15 3.07 13.35
CA VAL A 107 18.57 1.69 13.63
C VAL A 107 18.21 0.79 12.45
N PRO A 108 19.09 -0.12 12.01
CA PRO A 108 18.78 -1.01 10.90
C PRO A 108 17.77 -2.08 11.33
N ILE A 109 16.67 -2.19 10.59
CA ILE A 109 15.74 -3.33 10.66
C ILE A 109 16.16 -4.30 9.57
N ILE A 110 16.63 -5.48 9.97
CA ILE A 110 17.13 -6.50 9.05
C ILE A 110 16.20 -7.71 9.13
N ALA A 111 15.67 -8.13 7.98
CA ALA A 111 14.92 -9.36 7.84
C ALA A 111 15.87 -10.51 7.48
N GLU A 112 15.83 -11.58 8.27
CA GLU A 112 16.50 -12.84 7.98
C GLU A 112 15.45 -13.85 7.54
N HIS A 113 15.75 -14.57 6.47
CA HIS A 113 14.85 -15.52 5.82
C HIS A 113 15.36 -16.95 6.02
N ALA A 114 14.42 -17.88 6.23
CA ALA A 114 14.71 -19.30 6.26
C ALA A 114 14.10 -19.98 5.04
N ASP A 115 14.95 -20.73 4.33
CA ASP A 115 14.56 -21.51 3.15
C ASP A 115 14.27 -22.96 3.57
N ASP A 116 13.31 -23.59 2.90
CA ASP A 116 13.09 -25.02 2.99
C ASP A 116 14.10 -25.82 2.16
N ALA A 117 13.99 -27.15 2.22
CA ALA A 117 14.86 -28.07 1.47
C ALA A 117 14.75 -27.93 -0.06
N HIS A 118 13.74 -27.21 -0.57
CA HIS A 118 13.48 -26.96 -1.98
C HIS A 118 13.79 -25.51 -2.38
N GLY A 119 14.34 -24.69 -1.47
CA GLY A 119 14.67 -23.29 -1.70
C GLY A 119 13.46 -22.34 -1.62
N GLY A 120 12.32 -22.81 -1.12
CA GLY A 120 11.16 -21.98 -0.83
C GLY A 120 11.32 -21.25 0.50
N GLN A 121 11.06 -19.95 0.53
CA GLN A 121 11.10 -19.17 1.76
C GLN A 121 9.91 -19.56 2.66
N VAL A 122 10.17 -20.16 3.82
CA VAL A 122 9.13 -20.68 4.73
C VAL A 122 8.93 -19.86 6.00
N ALA A 123 9.94 -19.07 6.39
CA ALA A 123 9.85 -18.21 7.56
C ALA A 123 10.77 -16.99 7.43
N TYR A 124 10.51 -16.00 8.28
CA TYR A 124 11.39 -14.85 8.44
C TYR A 124 11.38 -14.35 9.88
N GLN A 125 12.43 -13.64 10.27
CA GLN A 125 12.53 -12.94 11.54
C GLN A 125 13.22 -11.59 11.36
N TYR A 126 13.01 -10.67 12.31
CA TYR A 126 13.75 -9.41 12.35
C TYR A 126 14.77 -9.40 13.49
N ASN A 127 15.82 -8.60 13.35
CA ASN A 127 16.85 -8.40 14.38
C ASN A 127 16.36 -7.66 15.65
N HIS A 128 15.18 -7.02 15.58
CA HIS A 128 14.50 -6.26 16.64
C HIS A 128 15.48 -5.33 17.40
N PRO A 129 15.88 -4.20 16.80
CA PRO A 129 17.01 -3.39 17.29
C PRO A 129 16.78 -2.67 18.63
N ILE A 130 15.54 -2.59 19.10
CA ILE A 130 15.15 -1.93 20.35
C ILE A 130 14.81 -3.01 21.38
N ARG A 131 15.80 -3.48 22.14
CA ARG A 131 15.67 -4.65 23.01
C ARG A 131 15.39 -4.31 24.48
N ALA A 132 15.85 -3.15 24.92
CA ALA A 132 15.65 -2.65 26.28
C ALA A 132 15.11 -1.20 26.27
N PRO A 133 14.46 -0.74 27.35
CA PRO A 133 13.93 0.63 27.46
C PRO A 133 14.90 1.76 27.08
N ARG A 134 16.19 1.61 27.40
CA ARG A 134 17.23 2.59 27.04
C ARG A 134 17.49 2.67 25.52
N ASP A 135 17.25 1.58 24.79
CA ASP A 135 17.53 1.51 23.36
C ASP A 135 16.62 2.44 22.54
N VAL A 136 15.50 2.88 23.11
CA VAL A 136 14.61 3.90 22.52
C VAL A 136 15.38 5.19 22.19
N GLU A 137 16.46 5.50 22.91
CA GLU A 137 17.33 6.66 22.63
C GLU A 137 18.14 6.53 21.34
N LYS A 138 18.19 5.33 20.72
CA LYS A 138 18.85 5.11 19.44
C LYS A 138 18.02 5.63 18.27
N LEU A 139 16.71 5.80 18.45
CA LEU A 139 15.80 6.25 17.39
C LEU A 139 16.17 7.67 16.91
N ARG A 140 16.08 7.90 15.61
CA ARG A 140 16.39 9.18 14.96
C ARG A 140 15.24 9.61 14.05
N PRO A 141 14.89 10.91 13.98
CA PRO A 141 13.88 11.36 13.02
C PRO A 141 14.27 10.95 11.59
N ARG A 142 13.31 10.40 10.85
CA ARG A 142 13.52 10.06 9.45
C ARG A 142 13.46 11.30 8.57
N THR A 143 14.07 11.18 7.41
CA THR A 143 13.96 12.14 6.32
C THR A 143 13.66 11.36 5.04
N TRP A 144 12.88 11.97 4.15
CA TRP A 144 12.43 11.36 2.92
C TRP A 144 12.94 12.12 1.70
N CYS A 145 13.15 11.40 0.61
CA CYS A 145 13.53 11.97 -0.69
C CYS A 145 12.66 11.37 -1.78
N VAL A 146 12.21 12.21 -2.71
CA VAL A 146 11.45 11.78 -3.91
C VAL A 146 12.34 11.89 -5.15
N ASP A 147 12.50 10.79 -5.88
CA ASP A 147 13.17 10.79 -7.18
C ASP A 147 12.17 11.06 -8.31
N ARG A 148 11.92 12.35 -8.53
CA ARG A 148 10.98 12.81 -9.56
C ARG A 148 11.49 12.46 -10.96
N ALA A 149 12.80 12.57 -11.19
CA ALA A 149 13.39 12.33 -12.51
C ALA A 149 13.25 10.85 -12.90
N ALA A 150 13.57 9.93 -12.00
CA ALA A 150 13.41 8.50 -12.24
C ALA A 150 11.93 8.12 -12.39
N THR A 151 11.03 8.74 -11.62
CA THR A 151 9.59 8.52 -11.76
C THR A 151 9.08 8.97 -13.14
N CYS A 152 9.45 10.17 -13.59
CA CYS A 152 9.07 10.67 -14.92
C CYS A 152 9.65 9.80 -16.04
N ALA A 153 10.91 9.35 -15.92
CA ALA A 153 11.50 8.44 -16.89
C ALA A 153 10.73 7.11 -16.99
N LYS A 154 10.17 6.60 -15.88
CA LYS A 154 9.29 5.41 -15.92
C LYS A 154 7.98 5.68 -16.65
N VAL A 155 7.37 6.85 -16.43
CA VAL A 155 6.15 7.26 -17.15
C VAL A 155 6.42 7.30 -18.65
N GLU A 156 7.46 8.00 -19.09
CA GLU A 156 7.83 8.14 -20.51
C GLU A 156 8.08 6.78 -21.17
N ARG A 157 8.82 5.88 -20.49
CA ARG A 157 9.07 4.52 -20.97
C ARG A 157 7.79 3.70 -21.17
N LEU A 158 6.82 3.85 -20.26
CA LEU A 158 5.53 3.15 -20.37
C LEU A 158 4.64 3.75 -21.45
N GLU A 159 4.62 5.08 -21.59
CA GLU A 159 3.88 5.76 -22.65
C GLU A 159 4.40 5.33 -24.04
N GLU A 160 5.72 5.26 -24.22
CA GLU A 160 6.33 4.75 -25.46
C GLU A 160 6.00 3.27 -25.70
N ALA A 161 6.06 2.45 -24.64
CA ALA A 161 5.75 1.03 -24.73
C ALA A 161 4.29 0.80 -25.12
N PHE A 162 3.34 1.50 -24.48
CA PHE A 162 1.90 1.35 -24.74
C PHE A 162 1.41 2.05 -26.01
N ASP A 163 2.10 3.07 -26.51
CA ASP A 163 1.81 3.72 -27.81
C ASP A 163 0.37 4.23 -27.92
N GLY A 164 -0.12 4.86 -26.84
CA GLY A 164 -1.47 5.41 -26.76
C GLY A 164 -2.59 4.37 -26.57
N ILE A 165 -2.29 3.07 -26.48
CA ILE A 165 -3.30 2.03 -26.23
C ILE A 165 -3.86 2.13 -24.81
N LEU A 166 -2.98 2.27 -23.82
CA LEU A 166 -3.31 2.37 -22.39
C LEU A 166 -2.70 3.66 -21.85
N PRO A 167 -3.50 4.64 -21.41
CA PRO A 167 -2.99 5.88 -20.82
C PRO A 167 -2.17 5.61 -19.56
N VAL A 168 -1.05 6.31 -19.39
CA VAL A 168 -0.22 6.23 -18.16
C VAL A 168 -0.52 7.45 -17.29
N VAL A 169 -0.76 7.22 -16.00
CA VAL A 169 -1.14 8.27 -15.04
C VAL A 169 -0.22 8.21 -13.83
N LEU A 170 0.47 9.32 -13.56
CA LEU A 170 1.18 9.51 -12.30
C LEU A 170 0.16 9.78 -11.17
N HIS A 171 0.02 8.83 -10.25
CA HIS A 171 -1.09 8.77 -9.29
C HIS A 171 -0.60 8.85 -7.83
N GLY A 172 0.29 9.80 -7.56
CA GLY A 172 0.79 10.03 -6.19
C GLY A 172 1.60 8.86 -5.64
N THR A 173 1.22 8.34 -4.48
CA THR A 173 1.96 7.28 -3.76
C THR A 173 1.16 5.98 -3.55
N GLY A 174 -0.03 5.89 -4.13
CA GLY A 174 -0.94 4.75 -3.95
C GLY A 174 -1.62 4.74 -2.58
N GLY A 175 -1.93 3.54 -2.08
CA GLY A 175 -2.66 3.33 -0.85
C GLY A 175 -1.84 3.78 0.37
N HIS A 176 -2.52 4.44 1.31
CA HIS A 176 -1.88 4.89 2.54
C HIS A 176 -2.18 3.91 3.66
N ILE A 177 -1.13 3.32 4.22
CA ILE A 177 -1.19 2.53 5.45
C ILE A 177 -0.38 3.25 6.54
N ALA A 178 -0.94 3.33 7.75
CA ALA A 178 -0.24 3.93 8.89
C ALA A 178 0.77 2.96 9.52
N ALA A 179 0.42 1.67 9.64
CA ALA A 179 1.31 0.57 10.06
C ALA A 179 2.11 0.78 11.36
N LEU A 180 1.60 1.58 12.31
CA LEU A 180 2.32 1.93 13.55
C LEU A 180 2.72 0.68 14.35
N THR A 181 1.81 -0.29 14.52
CA THR A 181 2.11 -1.47 15.34
C THR A 181 2.94 -2.51 14.61
N SER A 182 2.88 -2.54 13.28
CA SER A 182 3.80 -3.34 12.47
C SER A 182 5.23 -2.81 12.57
N ASP A 183 5.40 -1.49 12.46
CA ASP A 183 6.69 -0.83 12.66
C ASP A 183 7.20 -1.02 14.10
N LEU A 184 6.32 -0.92 15.10
CA LEU A 184 6.66 -1.23 16.49
C LEU A 184 7.17 -2.67 16.62
N PHE A 185 6.44 -3.66 16.11
CA PHE A 185 6.82 -5.07 16.16
C PHE A 185 8.20 -5.30 15.52
N ARG A 186 8.46 -4.71 14.35
CA ARG A 186 9.78 -4.79 13.69
C ARG A 186 10.89 -4.23 14.58
N LEU A 187 10.62 -3.16 15.32
CA LEU A 187 11.58 -2.52 16.23
C LEU A 187 11.84 -3.30 17.52
N ILE A 188 10.79 -3.74 18.21
CA ILE A 188 10.90 -4.27 19.59
C ILE A 188 10.71 -5.79 19.71
N GLY A 189 10.08 -6.43 18.72
CA GLY A 189 9.74 -7.86 18.72
C GLY A 189 8.49 -8.19 19.53
N ASN A 190 7.93 -9.39 19.30
CA ASN A 190 6.68 -9.81 19.93
C ASN A 190 6.80 -9.97 21.46
N GLU A 191 7.96 -10.41 21.95
CA GLU A 191 8.21 -10.55 23.38
C GLU A 191 8.00 -9.21 24.11
N ASN A 192 8.69 -8.16 23.66
CA ASN A 192 8.54 -6.83 24.24
C ASN A 192 7.15 -6.23 23.99
N LEU A 193 6.51 -6.52 22.84
CA LEU A 193 5.15 -6.08 22.58
C LEU A 193 4.16 -6.61 23.64
N LEU A 194 4.37 -7.83 24.12
CA LEU A 194 3.53 -8.47 25.15
C LEU A 194 3.94 -8.11 26.58
N THR A 195 5.24 -7.92 26.87
CA THR A 195 5.74 -7.70 28.23
C THR A 195 5.85 -6.22 28.62
N TRP A 196 6.21 -5.32 27.71
CA TRP A 196 6.40 -3.90 28.01
C TRP A 196 5.16 -3.14 28.47
N PRO A 197 3.92 -3.49 28.09
CA PRO A 197 2.73 -2.90 28.70
C PRO A 197 2.72 -3.01 30.24
N TYR A 198 3.43 -3.99 30.81
CA TYR A 198 3.57 -4.21 32.25
C TYR A 198 4.95 -3.77 32.78
N ASP A 199 6.02 -4.26 32.16
CA ASP A 199 7.37 -4.15 32.71
C ASP A 199 8.07 -2.83 32.36
N ALA A 200 7.67 -2.19 31.26
CA ALA A 200 8.29 -0.96 30.75
C ALA A 200 7.28 -0.02 30.05
N PRO A 201 6.16 0.35 30.71
CA PRO A 201 5.07 1.09 30.08
C PRO A 201 5.51 2.46 29.54
N GLU A 202 6.42 3.16 30.23
CA GLU A 202 6.91 4.46 29.74
C GLU A 202 7.77 4.30 28.48
N ALA A 203 8.53 3.22 28.35
CA ALA A 203 9.33 2.96 27.17
C ALA A 203 8.44 2.68 25.96
N LEU A 204 7.37 1.88 26.14
CA LEU A 204 6.38 1.62 25.09
C LEU A 204 5.70 2.92 24.64
N HIS A 205 5.26 3.77 25.58
CA HIS A 205 4.70 5.08 25.26
C HIS A 205 5.68 5.98 24.49
N ARG A 206 6.99 5.93 24.82
CA ARG A 206 8.00 6.69 24.07
C ARG A 206 8.18 6.21 22.64
N VAL A 207 8.21 4.90 22.39
CA VAL A 207 8.32 4.37 21.03
C VAL A 207 7.06 4.68 20.22
N MET A 208 5.88 4.51 20.82
CA MET A 208 4.61 4.84 20.15
C MET A 208 4.48 6.33 19.84
N ALA A 209 4.95 7.21 20.74
CA ALA A 209 5.02 8.65 20.48
C ALA A 209 5.95 8.96 19.31
N TYR A 210 7.13 8.34 19.27
CA TYR A 210 8.06 8.49 18.16
C TYR A 210 7.46 8.03 16.82
N LEU A 211 6.84 6.85 16.76
CA LEU A 211 6.21 6.32 15.54
C LEU A 211 5.05 7.19 15.06
N ARG A 212 4.23 7.70 15.99
CA ARG A 212 3.20 8.70 15.67
C ARG A 212 3.83 9.94 15.06
N ASP A 213 4.82 10.54 15.72
CA ASP A 213 5.40 11.81 15.30
C ASP A 213 6.11 11.67 13.94
N ASP A 214 6.81 10.55 13.70
CA ASP A 214 7.37 10.20 12.38
C ASP A 214 6.28 10.10 11.32
N ARG A 215 5.20 9.36 11.59
CA ARG A 215 4.12 9.15 10.62
C ARG A 215 3.37 10.44 10.30
N LEU A 216 3.13 11.29 11.31
CA LEU A 216 2.57 12.63 11.12
C LEU A 216 3.48 13.49 10.25
N ALA A 217 4.79 13.45 10.47
CA ALA A 217 5.76 14.20 9.68
C ALA A 217 5.82 13.70 8.23
N TYR A 218 5.81 12.38 8.02
CA TYR A 218 5.81 11.77 6.69
C TYR A 218 4.60 12.20 5.86
N PHE A 219 3.39 12.07 6.40
CA PHE A 219 2.17 12.43 5.66
C PHE A 219 2.10 13.93 5.36
N LYS A 220 2.51 14.78 6.31
CA LYS A 220 2.61 16.23 6.06
C LYS A 220 3.65 16.55 5.00
N TRP A 221 4.77 15.84 4.97
CA TRP A 221 5.79 15.99 3.93
C TRP A 221 5.24 15.61 2.55
N LEU A 222 4.50 14.51 2.42
CA LEU A 222 3.84 14.13 1.16
C LEU A 222 2.90 15.23 0.64
N GLU A 223 2.09 15.82 1.52
CA GLU A 223 1.18 16.91 1.16
C GLU A 223 1.94 18.18 0.75
N GLN A 224 2.97 18.55 1.52
CA GLN A 224 3.81 19.72 1.26
C GLN A 224 4.56 19.62 -0.07
N GLU A 225 5.04 18.42 -0.40
CA GLU A 225 5.76 18.12 -1.64
C GLU A 225 4.82 17.82 -2.83
N ASP A 226 3.50 17.91 -2.67
CA ASP A 226 2.52 17.64 -3.73
C ASP A 226 2.65 16.22 -4.31
N LEU A 227 2.81 15.23 -3.42
CA LEU A 227 3.03 13.82 -3.76
C LEU A 227 1.77 12.96 -3.58
N LEU A 228 0.68 13.54 -3.10
CA LEU A 228 -0.57 12.83 -2.82
C LEU A 228 -1.36 12.57 -4.11
N GLY A 229 -2.00 11.41 -4.18
CA GLY A 229 -3.02 11.06 -5.16
C GLY A 229 -4.32 10.73 -4.42
N LEU A 230 -5.47 11.03 -5.02
CA LEU A 230 -6.75 10.59 -4.44
C LEU A 230 -6.81 9.06 -4.39
N ASN A 231 -7.40 8.50 -3.34
CA ASN A 231 -7.54 7.05 -3.20
C ASN A 231 -9.00 6.62 -3.00
N ASN A 232 -9.95 7.44 -3.47
CA ASN A 232 -11.38 7.12 -3.50
C ASN A 232 -11.76 6.29 -4.74
N ASP A 233 -10.90 5.36 -5.13
CA ASP A 233 -10.99 4.58 -6.37
C ASP A 233 -10.54 3.11 -6.17
N VAL A 234 -9.87 2.49 -7.16
CA VAL A 234 -9.38 1.10 -7.07
C VAL A 234 -8.30 0.92 -6.00
N GLU A 235 -7.63 2.00 -5.59
CA GLU A 235 -6.57 1.94 -4.60
C GLU A 235 -7.07 1.31 -3.29
N LEU A 236 -6.28 0.41 -2.71
CA LEU A 236 -6.68 -0.26 -1.48
C LEU A 236 -6.59 0.68 -0.29
N VAL A 237 -7.70 0.80 0.43
CA VAL A 237 -7.83 1.61 1.66
C VAL A 237 -7.97 0.73 2.91
N GLY A 238 -7.65 -0.55 2.77
CA GLY A 238 -7.82 -1.59 3.77
C GLY A 238 -7.53 -2.97 3.17
N SER A 239 -7.41 -3.99 4.02
CA SER A 239 -7.24 -5.37 3.57
C SER A 239 -8.38 -5.77 2.63
N GLY A 240 -8.02 -6.13 1.38
CA GLY A 240 -8.95 -6.56 0.34
C GLY A 240 -10.03 -5.55 -0.05
N SER A 241 -9.84 -4.24 0.17
CA SER A 241 -10.91 -3.25 0.01
C SER A 241 -10.49 -2.03 -0.82
N PRO A 242 -11.04 -1.83 -2.03
CA PRO A 242 -10.84 -0.60 -2.79
C PRO A 242 -11.55 0.60 -2.13
N GLY A 243 -11.07 1.79 -2.43
CA GLY A 243 -11.49 3.05 -1.82
C GLY A 243 -12.70 3.76 -2.44
N TYR A 244 -13.38 3.18 -3.43
CA TYR A 244 -14.57 3.79 -4.06
C TYR A 244 -15.60 4.31 -3.03
N THR A 245 -15.78 5.63 -2.94
CA THR A 245 -16.77 6.29 -2.06
C THR A 245 -17.14 7.67 -2.59
N THR A 246 -18.34 8.16 -2.24
CA THR A 246 -18.76 9.55 -2.52
C THR A 246 -18.44 10.51 -1.37
N THR A 247 -17.96 10.01 -0.22
CA THR A 247 -17.63 10.84 0.96
C THR A 247 -16.32 11.62 0.78
N LEU A 248 -15.44 11.13 -0.09
CA LEU A 248 -14.19 11.77 -0.46
C LEU A 248 -14.17 12.09 -1.97
N PRO A 249 -13.46 13.14 -2.40
CA PRO A 249 -12.71 14.09 -1.57
C PRO A 249 -13.63 15.05 -0.79
N GLN A 250 -13.09 15.95 0.03
CA GLN A 250 -13.91 16.91 0.79
C GLN A 250 -14.71 17.85 -0.14
N PRO A 251 -15.85 18.39 0.30
CA PRO A 251 -16.68 19.29 -0.54
C PRO A 251 -15.96 20.53 -1.08
N ASP A 252 -14.89 20.97 -0.42
CA ASP A 252 -14.06 22.11 -0.81
C ASP A 252 -12.78 21.71 -1.58
N PHE A 253 -12.76 20.51 -2.14
CA PHE A 253 -11.67 20.03 -2.99
C PHE A 253 -11.58 20.83 -4.29
N ALA A 254 -10.38 21.32 -4.60
CA ALA A 254 -10.11 22.20 -5.74
C ALA A 254 -9.04 21.63 -6.69
N GLY A 255 -8.96 20.30 -6.80
CA GLY A 255 -8.09 19.61 -7.75
C GLY A 255 -6.71 19.22 -7.21
N LYS A 256 -6.28 19.75 -6.05
CA LYS A 256 -5.04 19.35 -5.37
C LYS A 256 -5.34 18.47 -4.15
N PRO A 257 -4.94 17.17 -4.14
CA PRO A 257 -5.17 16.27 -3.01
C PRO A 257 -4.53 16.78 -1.72
N ARG A 258 -5.30 16.71 -0.64
CA ARG A 258 -4.85 16.96 0.74
C ARG A 258 -5.11 15.70 1.55
N LEU A 259 -4.44 15.53 2.69
CA LEU A 259 -4.62 14.37 3.56
C LEU A 259 -6.08 14.15 3.95
N ARG A 260 -6.81 15.24 4.24
CA ARG A 260 -8.24 15.19 4.57
C ARG A 260 -9.15 14.74 3.42
N ASP A 261 -8.65 14.74 2.18
CA ASP A 261 -9.35 14.25 0.99
C ASP A 261 -9.11 12.75 0.77
N LEU A 262 -8.32 12.09 1.63
CA LEU A 262 -7.89 10.70 1.48
C LEU A 262 -8.42 9.82 2.61
N TRP A 263 -8.45 8.52 2.33
CA TRP A 263 -8.74 7.46 3.29
C TRP A 263 -7.43 6.84 3.77
N ILE A 264 -7.19 6.77 5.08
CA ILE A 264 -6.04 6.04 5.64
C ILE A 264 -6.42 4.64 6.07
N TRP A 265 -5.66 3.64 5.64
CA TRP A 265 -5.74 2.31 6.23
C TRP A 265 -5.05 2.33 7.60
N MET A 266 -5.87 2.19 8.66
CA MET A 266 -5.40 2.01 10.02
C MET A 266 -5.65 0.57 10.48
N GLU A 267 -4.58 -0.15 10.82
CA GLU A 267 -4.65 -1.51 11.35
C GLU A 267 -3.78 -1.66 12.59
N SER A 268 -4.03 -2.74 13.34
CA SER A 268 -3.15 -3.16 14.42
C SER A 268 -3.22 -4.66 14.67
N GLN A 269 -2.85 -5.45 13.66
CA GLN A 269 -2.90 -6.92 13.76
C GLN A 269 -1.96 -7.47 14.85
N GLU A 270 -0.83 -6.80 15.09
CA GLU A 270 0.17 -7.24 16.06
C GLU A 270 -0.31 -7.14 17.52
N THR A 271 -1.38 -6.38 17.78
CA THR A 271 -1.91 -6.18 19.13
C THR A 271 -3.14 -7.03 19.44
N THR A 272 -3.47 -8.01 18.60
CA THR A 272 -4.60 -8.93 18.80
C THR A 272 -4.59 -9.66 20.15
N MET A 273 -3.41 -9.90 20.72
CA MET A 273 -3.24 -10.53 22.03
C MET A 273 -3.25 -9.55 23.21
N ILE A 274 -3.34 -8.24 22.96
CA ILE A 274 -3.38 -7.19 23.97
C ILE A 274 -4.83 -6.94 24.38
N SER A 275 -5.08 -6.80 25.69
CA SER A 275 -6.43 -6.54 26.19
C SER A 275 -6.98 -5.20 25.66
N PRO A 276 -8.31 -5.04 25.48
CA PRO A 276 -8.89 -3.78 25.00
C PRO A 276 -8.51 -2.55 25.85
N ALA A 277 -8.41 -2.70 27.17
CA ALA A 277 -8.02 -1.62 28.07
C ALA A 277 -6.56 -1.19 27.85
N MET A 278 -5.67 -2.15 27.63
CA MET A 278 -4.28 -1.87 27.31
C MET A 278 -4.14 -1.29 25.90
N PHE A 279 -4.89 -1.79 24.93
CA PHE A 279 -4.92 -1.25 23.57
C PHE A 279 -5.32 0.24 23.58
N ALA A 280 -6.39 0.56 24.32
CA ALA A 280 -6.89 1.93 24.48
C ALA A 280 -5.88 2.88 25.14
N ASN A 281 -4.99 2.36 25.97
CA ASN A 281 -3.97 3.16 26.65
C ASN A 281 -2.68 3.32 25.81
N PHE A 282 -2.15 2.21 25.30
CA PHE A 282 -0.79 2.17 24.75
C PHE A 282 -0.73 2.39 23.23
N TYR A 283 -1.80 2.13 22.49
CA TYR A 283 -1.74 2.08 21.02
C TYR A 283 -2.75 3.02 20.36
N LEU A 284 -4.03 2.89 20.72
CA LEU A 284 -5.13 3.63 20.10
C LEU A 284 -4.93 5.16 20.07
N PRO A 285 -4.44 5.84 21.14
CA PRO A 285 -4.31 7.30 21.11
C PRO A 285 -3.35 7.78 20.01
N TYR A 286 -2.24 7.07 19.82
CA TYR A 286 -1.22 7.38 18.83
C TYR A 286 -1.71 7.12 17.40
N MET A 287 -2.44 6.03 17.20
CA MET A 287 -3.10 5.71 15.93
C MET A 287 -4.15 6.76 15.59
N ALA A 288 -4.98 7.15 16.57
CA ALA A 288 -6.01 8.18 16.40
C ALA A 288 -5.40 9.54 16.04
N ASP A 289 -4.27 9.92 16.63
CA ASP A 289 -3.57 11.16 16.28
C ASP A 289 -3.18 11.21 14.79
N VAL A 290 -2.69 10.09 14.23
CA VAL A 290 -2.36 9.99 12.79
C VAL A 290 -3.63 10.00 11.93
N ALA A 291 -4.63 9.22 12.32
CA ALA A 291 -5.89 9.09 11.59
C ALA A 291 -6.62 10.43 11.43
N ARG A 292 -6.51 11.34 12.40
CA ARG A 292 -7.14 12.68 12.35
C ARG A 292 -6.66 13.57 11.20
N LEU A 293 -5.55 13.24 10.53
CA LEU A 293 -5.13 13.97 9.32
C LEU A 293 -6.03 13.67 8.11
N PHE A 294 -6.74 12.54 8.13
CA PHE A 294 -7.44 11.97 6.99
C PHE A 294 -8.95 12.18 7.07
N GLY A 295 -9.62 12.08 5.92
CA GLY A 295 -11.06 12.24 5.82
C GLY A 295 -11.84 10.97 6.18
N LEU A 296 -11.23 9.80 5.98
CA LEU A 296 -11.77 8.48 6.35
C LEU A 296 -10.67 7.58 6.92
N VAL A 297 -11.08 6.60 7.72
CA VAL A 297 -10.24 5.58 8.40
C VAL A 297 -10.86 4.22 8.19
#